data_AF-A0AAV4J3P9-F1
#
_entry.id   AF-A0AAV4J3P9-F1
#
_cell.length_a   1.000
_cell.length_b   1.000
_cell.length_c   1.000
_cell.angle_alpha   90.00
_cell.angle_beta   90.00
_cell.angle_gamma   90.00
#
_symmetry.space_group_name_H-M   'P 1'
#
loop_
_entity.id
_entity.type
_entity.pdbx_description
1 polymer ?
#
loop_
_entity_poly.entity_id
_entity_poly.type
_entity_poly.pdbx_seq_one_letter_code
_entity_poly.pdbx_strand_id
1 'polypeptide(L)'
;MENTVYKNESVIENGWFREINSNWDGFSINLKVEEVLFQQKSEFQDVLVFKSKSFGNVLVLNGIIQCTERDEFTYQEMITHLPMNLHPNPQRVGIAT
;
A
#
# COMPACT_ATOMS: atom_id res chain seq x y z
N MET A 1 8.89 -16.80 -11.94
CA MET A 1 9.02 -15.82 -10.84
C MET A 1 8.79 -16.61 -9.57
N GLU A 2 9.76 -16.64 -8.65
CA GLU A 2 9.61 -17.37 -7.38
C GLU A 2 8.50 -16.72 -6.54
N ASN A 3 7.61 -17.54 -5.98
CA ASN A 3 6.54 -17.09 -5.11
C ASN A 3 7.14 -16.51 -3.83
N THR A 4 7.16 -15.19 -3.68
CA THR A 4 7.48 -14.54 -2.40
C THR A 4 6.20 -14.49 -1.57
N VAL A 5 6.19 -15.21 -0.45
CA VAL A 5 5.11 -15.17 0.53
C VAL A 5 5.47 -14.15 1.61
N TYR A 6 4.63 -13.13 1.79
CA TYR A 6 4.81 -12.12 2.83
C TYR A 6 4.24 -12.60 4.17
N LYS A 7 4.58 -11.91 5.27
CA LYS A 7 4.09 -12.25 6.62
C LYS A 7 2.56 -12.37 6.72
N ASN A 8 1.82 -11.64 5.88
CA ASN A 8 0.36 -11.69 5.81
C ASN A 8 -0.18 -12.65 4.73
N GLU A 9 0.63 -13.60 4.26
CA GLU A 9 0.29 -14.57 3.20
C GLU A 9 0.04 -13.94 1.81
N SER A 10 0.15 -12.61 1.68
CA SER A 10 0.16 -11.95 0.39
C SER A 10 1.22 -12.54 -0.52
N VAL A 11 0.92 -12.60 -1.82
CA VAL A 11 1.76 -13.26 -2.82
C VAL A 11 1.60 -12.61 -4.19
N ILE A 12 2.68 -12.63 -4.98
CA ILE A 12 2.57 -12.41 -6.43
C ILE A 12 2.52 -13.78 -7.11
N GLU A 13 1.38 -14.13 -7.69
CA GLU A 13 1.17 -15.39 -8.39
C GLU A 13 0.50 -15.14 -9.74
N ASN A 14 0.97 -15.79 -10.81
CA ASN A 14 0.41 -15.64 -12.17
C ASN A 14 0.28 -14.18 -12.64
N GLY A 15 1.22 -13.33 -12.23
CA GLY A 15 1.25 -11.89 -12.53
C GLY A 15 0.18 -11.05 -11.82
N TRP A 16 -0.41 -11.57 -10.74
CA TRP A 16 -1.33 -10.85 -9.87
C TRP A 16 -0.72 -10.75 -8.49
N PHE A 17 -0.70 -9.55 -7.91
CA PHE A 17 -0.45 -9.36 -6.50
C PHE A 17 -1.77 -9.54 -5.76
N ARG A 18 -1.80 -10.43 -4.78
CA ARG A 18 -2.94 -10.68 -3.90
C ARG A 18 -2.59 -10.24 -2.49
N GLU A 19 -3.33 -9.26 -1.99
CA GLU A 19 -3.28 -8.85 -0.59
C GLU A 19 -4.19 -9.74 0.24
N ILE A 20 -3.62 -10.39 1.26
CA ILE A 20 -4.33 -11.20 2.25
C ILE A 20 -3.92 -10.65 3.62
N ASN A 21 -4.84 -10.69 4.60
CA ASN A 21 -4.53 -10.37 5.99
C ASN A 21 -5.47 -11.15 6.92
N SER A 22 -4.91 -11.71 7.99
CA SER A 22 -5.67 -12.46 9.00
C SER A 22 -6.70 -11.61 9.74
N ASN A 23 -6.56 -10.29 9.74
CA ASN A 23 -7.51 -9.36 10.37
C ASN A 23 -8.81 -9.17 9.57
N TRP A 24 -8.85 -9.56 8.29
CA TRP A 24 -10.03 -9.48 7.42
C TRP A 24 -10.26 -10.77 6.63
N ASP A 25 -10.37 -11.89 7.35
CA ASP A 25 -10.59 -13.21 6.75
C ASP A 25 -11.81 -13.25 5.79
N GLY A 26 -11.67 -13.98 4.69
CA GLY A 26 -12.66 -14.04 3.61
C GLY A 26 -12.60 -12.89 2.60
N PHE A 27 -11.72 -11.91 2.78
CA PHE A 27 -11.52 -10.79 1.85
C PHE A 27 -10.09 -10.72 1.31
N SER A 28 -9.94 -10.39 0.03
CA SER A 28 -8.63 -10.12 -0.57
C SER A 28 -8.73 -9.11 -1.70
N ILE A 29 -7.74 -8.24 -1.82
CA ILE A 29 -7.59 -7.28 -2.92
C ILE A 29 -6.56 -7.82 -3.91
N ASN A 30 -6.84 -7.72 -5.20
CA ASN A 30 -5.96 -8.23 -6.25
C ASN A 30 -5.65 -7.14 -7.27
N LEU A 31 -4.36 -6.94 -7.56
CA LEU A 31 -3.89 -6.00 -8.59
C LEU A 31 -3.02 -6.72 -9.61
N LYS A 32 -3.31 -6.51 -10.90
CA LYS A 32 -2.50 -7.08 -11.98
C LYS A 32 -1.15 -6.37 -12.02
N VAL A 33 -0.08 -7.13 -11.82
CA VAL A 33 1.30 -6.62 -11.87
C VAL A 33 1.71 -6.49 -13.34
N GLU A 34 2.19 -5.31 -13.72
CA GLU A 34 2.84 -5.06 -14.99
C GLU A 34 4.35 -5.29 -14.87
N GLU A 35 4.97 -4.74 -13.83
CA GLU A 35 6.41 -4.80 -13.61
C GLU A 35 6.72 -4.65 -12.10
N VAL A 36 7.65 -5.45 -11.58
CA VAL A 36 8.18 -5.22 -10.22
C VAL A 36 9.32 -4.21 -10.32
N LEU A 37 9.19 -3.08 -9.64
CA LEU A 37 10.14 -1.97 -9.71
C LEU A 37 11.20 -2.05 -8.60
N PHE A 38 10.81 -2.53 -7.41
CA PHE A 38 11.69 -2.68 -6.27
C PHE A 38 11.17 -3.75 -5.32
N GLN A 39 12.07 -4.55 -4.75
CA GLN A 39 11.72 -5.53 -3.71
C GLN A 39 12.92 -5.75 -2.79
N GLN A 40 12.76 -5.41 -1.51
CA GLN A 40 13.81 -5.60 -0.51
C GLN A 40 13.23 -5.70 0.90
N LYS A 41 13.85 -6.52 1.74
CA LYS A 41 13.64 -6.50 3.18
C LYS A 41 14.55 -5.47 3.84
N SER A 42 13.96 -4.47 4.49
CA SER A 42 14.67 -3.52 5.35
C SER A 42 14.88 -4.09 6.76
N GLU A 43 15.51 -3.32 7.64
CA GLU A 43 15.63 -3.67 9.06
C GLU A 43 14.25 -3.83 9.75
N PHE A 44 13.26 -3.07 9.29
CA PHE A 44 11.95 -2.97 9.96
C PHE A 44 10.84 -3.75 9.26
N GLN A 45 10.92 -3.88 7.93
CA GLN A 45 9.81 -4.36 7.12
C GLN A 45 10.21 -4.84 5.73
N ASP A 46 9.38 -5.70 5.15
CA ASP A 46 9.45 -6.09 3.73
C ASP A 46 8.84 -4.97 2.88
N VAL A 47 9.61 -4.46 1.92
CA VAL A 47 9.21 -3.37 1.01
C VAL A 47 9.08 -3.92 -0.40
N LEU A 48 7.95 -3.66 -1.04
CA LEU A 48 7.67 -3.99 -2.43
C LEU A 48 7.10 -2.75 -3.12
N VAL A 49 7.64 -2.43 -4.29
CA VAL A 49 7.08 -1.45 -5.22
C VAL A 49 6.90 -2.12 -6.56
N PHE A 50 5.70 -2.03 -7.11
CA PHE A 50 5.40 -2.56 -8.44
C PHE A 50 4.51 -1.61 -9.23
N LYS A 51 4.66 -1.64 -10.54
CA LYS A 51 3.73 -1.00 -11.46
C LYS A 51 2.55 -1.93 -11.70
N SER A 52 1.34 -1.45 -11.44
CA SER A 52 0.10 -2.15 -11.73
C SER A 52 -0.45 -1.77 -13.11
N LYS A 53 -1.28 -2.63 -13.69
CA LYS A 53 -1.92 -2.33 -15.00
C LYS A 53 -2.91 -1.17 -14.97
N SER A 54 -3.55 -0.91 -13.83
CA SER A 54 -4.70 0.02 -13.77
C SER A 54 -4.60 1.07 -12.66
N PHE A 55 -3.67 0.95 -11.71
CA PHE A 55 -3.56 1.80 -10.52
C PHE A 55 -2.21 2.54 -10.43
N GLY A 56 -1.41 2.53 -11.51
CA GLY A 56 -0.07 3.12 -11.52
C GLY A 56 0.89 2.35 -10.63
N ASN A 57 1.86 3.04 -10.06
CA ASN A 57 2.79 2.48 -9.09
C ASN A 57 2.09 2.21 -7.75
N VAL A 58 2.46 1.09 -7.13
CA VAL A 58 1.86 0.59 -5.88
C VAL A 58 2.97 0.36 -4.87
N LEU A 59 2.82 0.93 -3.67
CA LEU A 59 3.69 0.69 -2.52
C LEU A 59 3.04 -0.36 -1.61
N VAL A 60 3.79 -1.40 -1.27
CA VAL A 60 3.39 -2.48 -0.38
C VAL A 60 4.42 -2.63 0.73
N LEU A 61 3.95 -2.66 1.98
CA LEU A 61 4.76 -2.90 3.17
C LEU A 61 4.25 -4.13 3.91
N ASN A 62 5.14 -5.08 4.20
CA ASN A 62 4.81 -6.37 4.83
C ASN A 62 3.65 -7.11 4.13
N GLY A 63 3.51 -6.96 2.81
CA GLY A 63 2.44 -7.57 2.04
C GLY A 63 1.10 -6.81 2.06
N ILE A 64 1.03 -5.61 2.64
CA ILE A 64 -0.18 -4.76 2.66
C ILE A 64 0.05 -3.48 1.84
N ILE A 65 -0.86 -3.19 0.92
CA ILE A 65 -0.88 -1.99 0.09
C ILE A 65 -1.01 -0.77 1.00
N GLN A 66 -0.09 0.18 0.83
CA GLN A 66 -0.10 1.44 1.56
C GLN A 66 -0.73 2.55 0.74
N CYS A 67 -0.40 2.60 -0.57
CA CYS A 67 -0.98 3.55 -1.49
C CYS A 67 -0.83 3.06 -2.94
N THR A 68 -1.69 3.62 -3.80
CA THR A 68 -1.56 3.55 -5.25
C THR A 68 -1.65 4.96 -5.83
N GLU A 69 -0.94 5.24 -6.91
CA GLU A 69 -0.99 6.56 -7.58
C GLU A 69 -2.42 6.96 -8.00
N ARG A 70 -3.30 5.98 -8.26
CA ARG A 70 -4.64 6.24 -8.76
C ARG A 70 -5.63 6.71 -7.69
N ASP A 71 -5.50 6.27 -6.44
CA ASP A 71 -6.50 6.49 -5.40
C ASP A 71 -5.98 7.13 -4.10
N GLU A 72 -4.65 7.33 -3.98
CA GLU A 72 -4.03 7.85 -2.76
C GLU A 72 -4.62 9.18 -2.29
N PHE A 73 -5.07 10.03 -3.22
CA PHE A 73 -5.64 11.34 -2.92
C PHE A 73 -6.84 11.23 -1.99
N THR A 74 -7.65 10.16 -2.10
CA THR A 74 -8.83 9.98 -1.26
C THR A 74 -8.44 9.87 0.21
N TYR A 75 -7.40 9.08 0.51
CA TYR A 75 -6.91 8.94 1.88
C TYR A 75 -6.13 10.17 2.34
N GLN A 76 -5.19 10.64 1.52
CA GLN A 76 -4.28 11.73 1.86
C GLN A 76 -5.03 13.06 2.08
N GLU A 77 -6.02 13.38 1.23
CA GLU A 77 -6.85 14.56 1.40
C GLU A 77 -7.75 14.44 2.62
N MET A 78 -8.35 13.28 2.86
CA MET A 78 -9.23 13.08 4.03
C MET A 78 -8.46 13.19 5.34
N ILE A 79 -7.33 12.49 5.48
CA ILE A 79 -6.54 12.55 6.72
C ILE A 79 -5.92 13.93 6.97
N THR A 80 -5.67 14.70 5.91
CA THR A 80 -5.11 16.05 6.03
C THR A 80 -6.19 17.11 6.23
N HIS A 81 -7.17 17.19 5.34
CA HIS A 81 -8.11 18.31 5.30
C HIS A 81 -9.20 18.23 6.35
N LEU A 82 -9.60 17.02 6.81
CA LEU A 82 -10.55 16.92 7.92
C LEU A 82 -10.04 17.63 9.18
N PRO A 83 -8.86 17.28 9.75
CA PRO A 83 -8.36 17.98 10.95
C PRO A 83 -7.99 19.44 10.66
N MET A 84 -7.44 19.75 9.49
CA MET A 84 -7.01 21.11 9.15
C MET A 84 -8.19 22.09 9.01
N ASN A 85 -9.34 21.63 8.51
CA ASN A 85 -10.54 22.46 8.35
C ASN A 85 -11.36 22.59 9.64
N LEU A 86 -11.12 21.74 10.64
CA LEU A 86 -11.79 21.81 11.95
C LEU A 86 -11.16 22.86 12.87
N HIS A 87 -9.89 23.21 12.65
CA HIS A 87 -9.19 24.23 13.42
C HIS A 87 -9.20 25.58 12.65
N PRO A 88 -9.54 26.71 13.28
CA PRO A 88 -9.73 27.98 12.56
C PRO A 88 -8.43 28.59 11.97
N ASN A 89 -7.27 28.28 12.56
CA ASN A 89 -5.96 28.73 12.05
C ASN A 89 -4.82 27.79 12.48
N PRO A 90 -4.69 26.58 11.89
CA PRO A 90 -3.65 25.62 12.28
C PRO A 90 -2.25 26.15 11.90
N GLN A 91 -1.36 26.30 12.89
CA GLN A 91 -0.01 26.87 12.69
C GLN A 91 1.14 25.87 12.90
N ARG A 92 0.89 24.79 13.64
CA ARG A 92 1.87 23.73 13.91
C ARG A 92 1.16 22.40 13.84
N VAL A 93 1.65 21.52 12.97
CA VAL A 93 1.05 20.21 12.68
C VAL A 93 2.16 19.17 12.76
N GLY A 94 1.92 18.09 13.50
CA GLY A 94 2.83 16.95 13.58
C GLY A 94 2.29 15.78 12.76
N ILE A 95 3.18 15.08 12.06
CA ILE A 95 2.88 13.84 11.32
C ILE A 95 3.84 12.78 11.87
N ALA A 96 3.31 11.61 12.24
CA ALA A 96 4.12 10.48 12.68
C ALA A 96 4.45 9.58 11.48
N THR A 97 5.69 9.10 11.44
CA THR A 97 6.24 8.18 10.44
C THR A 97 6.62 6.86 11.09
#